data_AF-A0A0C9TPZ8-F1
#
_entry.id   AF-A0A0C9TPZ8-F1
#
_cell.length_a   1.000
_cell.length_b   1.000
_cell.length_c   1.000
_cell.angle_alpha   90.00
_cell.angle_beta   90.00
_cell.angle_gamma   90.00
#
_symmetry.space_group_name_H-M   'P 1'
#
loop_
_entity.id
_entity.type
_entity.pdbx_description
1 polymer ?
#
loop_
_entity_poly.entity_id
_entity_poly.type
_entity_poly.pdbx_seq_one_letter_code
_entity_poly.pdbx_strand_id
1 'polypeptide(L)'
;GTRFVAYDEFFSIRKRQEESLSAVTARVDQVMSRIQELRPSAFTLKDLDDELACMAMSHSLGKDSYHFTSSLSLLSTLDKSTIKATFQAEDINRQ
;
A
#
# COMPACT_ATOMS: atom_id res chain seq x y z
N GLY A 1 5.53 -8.57 -8.86
CA GLY A 1 4.89 -7.25 -8.80
C GLY A 1 4.05 -7.23 -7.57
N THR A 2 4.52 -6.51 -6.55
CA THR A 2 4.11 -6.69 -5.15
C THR A 2 2.74 -6.08 -4.90
N ARG A 3 1.89 -6.73 -4.08
CA ARG A 3 0.57 -6.20 -3.68
C ARG A 3 0.66 -4.75 -3.17
N PHE A 4 1.77 -4.41 -2.49
CA PHE A 4 2.13 -3.05 -2.11
C PHE A 4 2.00 -2.04 -3.26
N VAL A 5 2.56 -2.35 -4.44
CA VAL A 5 2.54 -1.43 -5.60
C VAL A 5 1.10 -1.20 -6.09
N ALA A 6 0.26 -2.24 -6.08
CA ALA A 6 -1.14 -2.10 -6.46
C ALA A 6 -1.93 -1.24 -5.45
N TYR A 7 -1.64 -1.39 -4.16
CA TYR A 7 -2.21 -0.50 -3.13
C TYR A 7 -1.68 0.93 -3.22
N ASP A 8 -0.38 1.12 -3.45
CA ASP A 8 0.22 2.45 -3.62
C ASP A 8 -0.37 3.18 -4.84
N GLU A 9 -0.56 2.46 -5.95
CA GLU A 9 -1.29 2.95 -7.12
C GLU A 9 -2.72 3.36 -6.75
N PHE A 10 -3.44 2.50 -6.03
CA PHE A 10 -4.82 2.75 -5.59
C PHE A 10 -4.94 4.03 -4.75
N PHE A 11 -4.11 4.19 -3.72
CA PHE A 11 -4.13 5.36 -2.85
C PHE A 11 -3.58 6.63 -3.52
N SER A 12 -2.83 6.49 -4.61
CA SER A 12 -2.33 7.60 -5.42
C SER A 12 -3.34 8.10 -6.47
N ILE A 13 -4.49 7.43 -6.66
CA ILE A 13 -5.52 7.87 -7.60
C ILE A 13 -6.02 9.26 -7.18
N ARG A 14 -5.85 10.23 -8.09
CA ARG A 14 -6.43 11.57 -8.02
C ARG A 14 -7.12 11.87 -9.34
N LYS A 15 -8.25 12.58 -9.27
CA LYS A 15 -8.96 13.07 -10.46
C LYS A 15 -8.04 14.00 -11.24
N ARG A 16 -7.86 13.74 -12.54
CA ARG A 16 -7.13 14.63 -13.45
C ARG A 16 -8.04 15.79 -13.91
N GLN A 17 -7.45 16.88 -14.40
CA GLN A 17 -8.20 18.10 -14.76
C GLN A 17 -9.32 17.81 -15.78
N GLU A 18 -9.02 17.05 -16.83
CA GLU A 18 -9.93 16.73 -17.94
C GLU A 18 -10.70 15.41 -17.76
N GLU A 19 -10.47 14.69 -16.66
CA GLU A 19 -11.07 13.38 -16.42
C GLU A 19 -12.48 13.51 -15.82
N SER A 20 -13.43 12.73 -16.33
CA SER A 20 -14.78 12.64 -15.77
C SER A 20 -14.79 11.84 -14.46
N LEU A 21 -15.81 12.04 -13.61
CA LEU A 21 -15.96 11.26 -12.38
C LEU A 21 -16.21 9.76 -12.66
N SER A 22 -16.87 9.44 -13.79
CA SER A 22 -17.04 8.06 -14.24
C SER A 22 -15.71 7.41 -14.60
N ALA A 23 -14.80 8.13 -15.25
CA ALA A 23 -13.47 7.64 -15.58
C ALA A 23 -12.61 7.41 -14.33
N VAL A 24 -12.71 8.27 -13.32
CA VAL A 24 -12.07 8.04 -12.01
C VAL A 24 -12.60 6.76 -11.37
N THR A 25 -13.92 6.56 -11.37
CA THR A 25 -14.55 5.36 -10.81
C THR A 25 -14.05 4.10 -11.51
N ALA A 26 -14.03 4.11 -12.85
CA ALA A 26 -13.53 2.98 -13.63
C ALA A 26 -12.06 2.62 -13.29
N ARG A 27 -11.20 3.62 -13.06
CA ARG A 27 -9.82 3.38 -12.62
C ARG A 27 -9.73 2.81 -11.21
N VAL A 28 -10.54 3.30 -10.28
CA VAL A 28 -10.61 2.76 -8.92
C VAL A 28 -11.01 1.28 -8.95
N ASP A 29 -12.05 0.95 -9.73
CA ASP A 29 -12.53 -0.43 -9.89
C ASP A 29 -11.49 -1.33 -10.56
N GLN A 30 -10.79 -0.81 -11.58
CA GLN A 30 -9.72 -1.53 -12.26
C GLN A 30 -8.57 -1.88 -11.32
N VAL A 31 -8.08 -0.91 -10.53
CA VAL A 31 -6.97 -1.15 -9.60
C VAL A 31 -7.42 -2.04 -8.44
N MET A 32 -8.66 -1.90 -7.95
CA MET A 32 -9.21 -2.80 -6.92
C MET A 32 -9.31 -4.24 -7.44
N SER A 33 -9.74 -4.44 -8.68
CA SER A 33 -9.79 -5.78 -9.30
C SER A 33 -8.38 -6.40 -9.35
N ARG A 34 -7.37 -5.62 -9.73
CA ARG A 34 -5.97 -6.06 -9.71
C ARG A 34 -5.48 -6.42 -8.30
N ILE A 35 -5.84 -5.63 -7.29
CA ILE A 35 -5.53 -5.96 -5.89
C ILE A 35 -6.15 -7.31 -5.52
N GLN A 36 -7.41 -7.54 -5.91
CA GLN A 36 -8.13 -8.79 -5.65
C GLN A 36 -7.47 -9.99 -6.34
N GLU A 37 -7.04 -9.86 -7.59
CA GLU A 37 -6.33 -10.90 -8.35
C GLU A 37 -4.99 -11.30 -7.72
N LEU A 38 -4.33 -10.38 -7.01
CA LEU A 38 -3.04 -10.63 -6.36
C LEU A 38 -3.18 -11.27 -4.96
N ARG A 39 -4.42 -11.42 -4.45
CA ARG A 39 -4.65 -12.03 -3.14
C ARG A 39 -4.34 -13.53 -3.16
N PRO A 40 -3.80 -14.10 -2.08
CA PRO A 40 -3.71 -15.55 -1.90
C PRO A 40 -5.10 -16.19 -1.94
N SER A 41 -5.17 -17.46 -2.32
CA SER A 41 -6.43 -18.23 -2.36
C SER A 41 -7.15 -18.32 -1.01
N ALA A 42 -6.41 -18.23 0.10
CA ALA A 42 -6.94 -18.28 1.47
C ALA A 42 -7.09 -16.88 2.13
N PHE A 43 -7.23 -15.81 1.33
CA PHE A 43 -7.30 -14.45 1.85
C PHE A 43 -8.59 -14.18 2.63
N THR A 44 -8.45 -13.60 3.82
CA THR A 44 -9.54 -13.30 4.75
C THR A 44 -9.78 -11.79 4.89
N LEU A 45 -10.90 -11.41 5.52
CA LEU A 45 -11.14 -10.00 5.88
C LEU A 45 -10.08 -9.47 6.86
N LYS A 46 -9.57 -10.31 7.75
CA LYS A 46 -8.49 -9.93 8.66
C LYS A 46 -7.22 -9.56 7.88
N ASP A 47 -6.90 -10.29 6.82
CA ASP A 47 -5.76 -9.97 5.96
C ASP A 47 -5.97 -8.61 5.28
N LEU A 48 -7.19 -8.30 4.84
CA LEU A 48 -7.53 -6.97 4.30
C LEU A 48 -7.31 -5.85 5.33
N ASP A 49 -7.80 -6.04 6.56
CA ASP A 49 -7.62 -5.06 7.64
C ASP A 49 -6.14 -4.85 7.98
N ASP A 50 -5.35 -5.92 7.96
CA ASP A 50 -3.91 -5.86 8.20
C ASP A 50 -3.17 -5.16 7.05
N GLU A 51 -3.48 -5.48 5.78
CA GLU A 51 -2.91 -4.80 4.62
C GLU A 51 -3.29 -3.31 4.59
N LEU A 52 -4.52 -2.96 4.96
CA LEU A 52 -4.97 -1.57 5.08
C LEU A 52 -4.18 -0.80 6.16
N ALA A 53 -3.97 -1.43 7.32
CA ALA A 53 -3.14 -0.85 8.38
C ALA A 53 -1.69 -0.63 7.91
N CYS A 54 -1.12 -1.57 7.15
CA CYS A 54 0.21 -1.43 6.55
C CYS A 54 0.30 -0.22 5.62
N MET A 55 -0.70 -0.03 4.75
CA MET A 55 -0.73 1.13 3.85
C MET A 55 -0.88 2.45 4.61
N ALA A 56 -1.72 2.49 5.64
CA ALA A 56 -1.85 3.66 6.50
C ALA A 56 -0.53 4.03 7.18
N MET A 57 0.21 3.03 7.69
CA MET A 57 1.55 3.24 8.25
C MET A 57 2.51 3.80 7.20
N SER A 58 2.57 3.19 6.00
CA SER A 58 3.43 3.66 4.91
C SER A 58 3.12 5.09 4.47
N HIS A 59 1.84 5.47 4.37
CA HIS A 59 1.43 6.82 4.00
C HIS A 59 1.60 7.86 5.12
N SER A 60 1.68 7.42 6.38
CA SER A 60 1.95 8.32 7.51
C SER A 60 3.40 8.82 7.54
N LEU A 61 4.30 8.12 6.85
CA LEU A 61 5.69 8.51 6.70
C LEU A 61 5.74 9.72 5.74
N GLY A 62 6.03 10.90 6.30
CA GLY A 62 6.23 12.12 5.51
C GLY A 62 7.35 11.98 4.47
N LYS A 63 7.51 13.01 3.63
CA LYS A 63 8.50 13.01 2.52
C LYS A 63 9.95 12.76 2.99
N ASP A 64 10.26 13.02 4.25
CA ASP A 64 11.59 12.85 4.86
C ASP A 64 11.96 11.37 5.10
N SER A 65 11.02 10.44 4.84
CA SER A 65 11.22 9.00 4.99
C SER A 65 11.28 8.28 3.64
N TYR A 66 11.58 8.98 2.54
CA TYR A 66 11.57 8.42 1.18
C TYR A 66 12.39 7.14 1.00
N HIS A 67 13.57 7.06 1.63
CA HIS A 67 14.42 5.87 1.57
C HIS A 67 13.78 4.66 2.28
N PHE A 68 13.09 4.93 3.40
CA PHE A 68 12.38 3.92 4.18
C PHE A 68 11.08 3.49 3.49
N THR A 69 10.29 4.42 2.94
CA THR A 69 9.08 4.07 2.15
C THR A 69 9.45 3.27 0.90
N SER A 70 10.59 3.56 0.28
CA SER A 70 11.10 2.79 -0.87
C SER A 70 11.46 1.35 -0.48
N SER A 71 12.06 1.11 0.69
CA SER A 71 12.38 -0.25 1.14
C SER A 71 11.12 -1.07 1.46
N LEU A 72 10.07 -0.43 2.00
CA LEU A 72 8.77 -1.07 2.24
C LEU A 72 8.11 -1.55 0.93
N SER A 73 8.29 -0.82 -0.18
CA SER A 73 7.72 -1.20 -1.49
C SER A 73 8.33 -2.48 -2.08
N LEU A 74 9.52 -2.87 -1.62
CA LEU A 74 10.21 -4.10 -2.03
C LEU A 74 9.71 -5.34 -1.29
N LEU A 75 8.90 -5.18 -0.23
CA LEU A 75 8.39 -6.31 0.54
C LEU A 75 7.39 -7.13 -0.27
N SER A 76 7.71 -8.43 -0.44
CA SER A 76 6.90 -9.40 -1.20
C SER A 76 5.48 -9.58 -0.65
N THR A 77 5.29 -9.30 0.65
CA THR A 77 4.02 -9.43 1.36
C THR A 77 3.80 -8.25 2.31
N LEU A 78 2.55 -7.81 2.43
CA LEU A 78 2.11 -6.77 3.37
C LEU A 78 1.78 -7.39 4.74
N ASP A 79 2.79 -7.99 5.38
CA ASP A 79 2.62 -8.54 6.73
C ASP A 79 2.79 -7.45 7.80
N LYS A 80 1.74 -7.21 8.58
CA LYS A 80 1.71 -6.14 9.59
C LYS A 80 2.75 -6.32 10.69
N SER A 81 3.08 -7.55 11.05
CA SER A 81 4.12 -7.80 12.06
C SER A 81 5.50 -7.39 11.54
N THR A 82 5.78 -7.70 10.27
CA THR A 82 7.00 -7.33 9.55
C THR A 82 7.11 -5.82 9.38
N ILE A 83 6.04 -5.13 9.00
CA ILE A 83 6.05 -3.66 8.88
C ILE A 83 6.34 -3.02 10.25
N LYS A 84 5.69 -3.48 11.33
CA LYS A 84 5.96 -2.97 12.68
C LYS A 84 7.41 -3.18 13.11
N ALA A 85 7.97 -4.37 12.88
CA ALA A 85 9.36 -4.66 13.20
C ALA A 85 10.33 -3.76 12.39
N THR A 86 10.01 -3.55 11.11
CA THR A 86 10.79 -2.67 10.22
C THR A 86 10.77 -1.22 10.69
N PHE A 87 9.62 -0.72 11.16
CA PHE A 87 9.51 0.62 11.77
C PHE A 87 10.34 0.73 13.05
N GLN A 88 10.27 -0.27 13.93
CA GLN A 88 11.07 -0.28 15.16
C GLN A 88 12.58 -0.28 14.88
N ALA A 89 13.02 -1.02 13.86
CA ALA A 89 14.42 -1.05 13.46
C ALA A 89 14.88 0.30 12.89
N GLU A 90 14.04 0.99 12.13
CA GLU A 90 14.33 2.34 11.60
C GLU A 90 14.47 3.37 12.73
N ASP A 91 13.61 3.32 13.74
CA ASP A 91 13.71 4.20 14.91
C ASP A 91 15.04 4.00 15.66
N ILE A 92 15.50 2.75 15.82
CA ILE A 92 16.80 2.43 16.42
C ILE A 92 17.95 2.97 15.56
N ASN A 93 17.88 2.81 14.24
CA ASN A 93 18.93 3.27 13.32
C ASN A 93 19.03 4.80 13.21
N ARG A 94 17.98 5.53 13.58
CA ARG A 94 17.95 7.00 13.57
C ARG A 94 18.37 7.64 14.90
N GLN A 95 18.60 6.84 15.95
CA GLN A 95 19.18 7.28 17.22
C GLN A 95 20.71 7.31 17.15
#